data_AF-A0A921KYR3-F1
#
_entry.id   AF-A0A921KYR3-F1
#
_cell.length_a   1.000
_cell.length_b   1.000
_cell.length_c   1.000
_cell.angle_alpha   90.00
_cell.angle_beta   90.00
_cell.angle_gamma   90.00
#
_symmetry.space_group_name_H-M   'P 1'
#
loop_
_entity.id
_entity.type
_entity.pdbx_description
1 polymer ?
#
loop_
_entity_poly.entity_id
_entity_poly.type
_entity_poly.pdbx_seq_one_letter_code
_entity_poly.pdbx_strand_id
1 'polypeptide(L)'
;YSFPHDQLQDLMRTNHEVEHMYCKMLENSLIESQQKADACRFETARERYHRLATEHPEVVKRAPLIHIASRLGMTPETLSRVRASLL
;
A
#
# COMPACT_ATOMS: atom_id res chain seq x y z
N TYR A 1 -19.51 -11.56 -7.60
CA TYR A 1 -19.46 -12.72 -6.71
C TYR A 1 -19.04 -12.24 -5.34
N SER A 2 -19.99 -12.10 -4.40
CA SER A 2 -19.68 -11.84 -2.99
C SER A 2 -19.78 -13.18 -2.28
N PHE A 3 -18.70 -13.59 -1.62
CA PHE A 3 -18.74 -14.75 -0.74
C PHE A 3 -19.32 -14.29 0.61
N PRO A 4 -20.50 -14.78 1.03
CA PRO A 4 -21.16 -14.33 2.25
C PRO A 4 -20.26 -14.58 3.46
N HIS A 5 -20.13 -13.59 4.35
CA HIS A 5 -19.30 -13.69 5.55
C HIS A 5 -19.71 -14.87 6.43
N ASP A 6 -21.02 -15.12 6.55
CA ASP A 6 -21.57 -16.20 7.37
C ASP A 6 -21.13 -17.59 6.86
N GLN A 7 -21.11 -17.79 5.53
CA GLN A 7 -20.65 -19.04 4.92
C GLN A 7 -19.14 -19.27 5.12
N LEU A 8 -18.34 -18.21 5.10
CA LEU A 8 -16.92 -18.28 5.45
C LEU A 8 -16.73 -18.71 6.91
N GLN A 9 -17.53 -18.13 7.80
CA GLN A 9 -17.44 -18.38 9.23
C GLN A 9 -17.80 -19.83 9.58
N ASP A 10 -18.83 -20.38 8.92
CA ASP A 10 -19.21 -21.79 9.06
C ASP A 10 -18.13 -22.74 8.50
N LEU A 11 -17.50 -22.38 7.38
CA LEU A 11 -16.37 -23.12 6.81
C LEU A 11 -15.15 -23.12 7.74
N MET A 12 -14.83 -21.97 8.34
CA MET A 12 -13.74 -21.88 9.33
C MET A 12 -14.02 -22.73 10.57
N ARG A 13 -15.28 -22.80 11.04
CA ARG A 13 -15.66 -23.66 12.17
C ARG A 13 -15.55 -25.15 11.84
N THR A 14 -15.77 -25.51 10.58
CA THR A 14 -15.81 -26.91 10.15
C THR A 14 -14.43 -27.41 9.69
N ASN A 15 -13.57 -26.52 9.18
CA ASN A 15 -12.25 -26.86 8.67
C ASN A 15 -11.16 -25.95 9.27
N HIS A 16 -10.32 -26.54 10.10
CA HIS A 16 -9.21 -25.86 10.78
C HIS A 16 -8.15 -25.31 9.81
N GLU A 17 -7.93 -25.93 8.65
CA GLU A 17 -6.98 -25.39 7.65
C GLU A 17 -7.47 -24.07 7.07
N VAL A 18 -8.79 -23.95 6.85
CA VAL A 18 -9.42 -22.72 6.34
C VAL A 18 -9.35 -21.61 7.39
N GLU A 19 -9.60 -21.94 8.65
CA GLU A 19 -9.40 -21.02 9.77
C GLU A 19 -7.95 -20.52 9.84
N HIS A 20 -6.98 -21.44 9.79
CA HIS A 20 -5.56 -21.10 9.86
C HIS A 20 -5.14 -20.20 8.68
N MET A 21 -5.60 -20.52 7.47
CA MET A 21 -5.37 -19.70 6.28
C MET A 21 -5.95 -18.30 6.46
N TYR A 22 -7.18 -18.18 6.97
CA TYR A 22 -7.84 -16.90 7.20
C TYR A 22 -7.10 -16.05 8.25
N CYS A 23 -6.67 -16.66 9.36
CA CYS A 23 -5.85 -15.99 10.37
C CYS A 23 -4.53 -15.48 9.77
N LYS A 24 -3.83 -16.29 8.97
CA LYS A 24 -2.59 -15.87 8.29
C LYS A 24 -2.83 -14.73 7.29
N MET A 25 -3.94 -14.77 6.56
CA MET A 25 -4.33 -13.68 5.65
C MET A 25 -4.57 -12.37 6.41
N LEU A 26 -5.30 -12.43 7.54
CA LEU A 26 -5.55 -11.26 8.39
C LEU A 26 -4.26 -10.72 9.03
N GLU A 27 -3.39 -11.59 9.54
CA GLU A 27 -2.08 -11.21 10.08
C GLU A 27 -1.26 -10.43 9.05
N ASN A 28 -1.13 -10.99 7.84
CA ASN A 28 -0.38 -10.34 6.76
C ASN A 28 -1.02 -9.00 6.36
N SER A 29 -2.34 -8.96 6.22
CA SER A 29 -3.05 -7.73 5.88
C SER A 29 -2.86 -6.64 6.95
N LEU A 30 -2.85 -7.02 8.22
CA LEU A 30 -2.61 -6.12 9.34
C LEU A 30 -1.17 -5.59 9.33
N ILE A 31 -0.18 -6.46 9.10
CA ILE A 31 1.23 -6.07 8.99
C ILE A 31 1.42 -5.09 7.83
N GLU A 32 0.85 -5.37 6.66
CA GLU A 32 0.91 -4.47 5.51
C GLU A 32 0.24 -3.12 5.80
N SER A 33 -0.92 -3.13 6.46
CA SER A 33 -1.62 -1.91 6.86
C SER A 33 -0.79 -1.08 7.83
N GLN A 34 -0.12 -1.73 8.79
CA GLN A 34 0.75 -1.07 9.74
C GLN A 34 1.97 -0.45 9.05
N GLN A 35 2.64 -1.20 8.17
CA GLN A 35 3.76 -0.67 7.37
C GLN A 35 3.34 0.52 6.51
N LYS A 36 2.15 0.49 5.90
CA LYS A 36 1.59 1.62 5.15
C LYS A 36 1.31 2.82 6.06
N ALA A 37 0.79 2.59 7.26
CA ALA A 37 0.52 3.65 8.23
C ALA A 37 1.82 4.29 8.76
N ASP A 38 2.82 3.48 9.07
CA ASP A 38 4.13 3.96 9.51
C ASP A 38 4.86 4.72 8.41
N ALA A 39 4.82 4.20 7.18
CA ALA A 39 5.33 4.92 6.03
C ALA A 39 4.63 6.28 5.84
N CYS A 40 3.30 6.33 6.00
CA CYS A 40 2.57 7.60 5.93
C CYS A 40 2.95 8.59 7.04
N ARG A 41 3.18 8.09 8.26
CA ARG A 41 3.51 8.91 9.45
C ARG A 41 4.95 9.39 9.49
N PHE A 42 5.90 8.57 9.08
CA PHE A 42 7.32 8.82 9.30
C PHE A 42 8.10 9.11 8.01
N GLU A 43 7.62 8.72 6.83
CA GLU A 43 8.34 9.03 5.60
C GLU A 43 8.18 10.50 5.18
N THR A 44 9.32 11.15 5.00
CA THR A 44 9.42 12.44 4.33
C THR A 44 8.95 12.33 2.87
N ALA A 45 8.62 13.47 2.26
CA ALA A 45 8.20 13.49 0.86
C ALA A 45 9.26 12.91 -0.10
N ARG A 46 10.55 13.02 0.27
CA ARG A 46 11.68 12.47 -0.49
C ARG A 46 11.76 10.95 -0.41
N GLU A 47 11.63 10.39 0.79
CA GLU A 47 11.64 8.94 1.01
C GLU A 47 10.45 8.28 0.32
N ARG A 48 9.25 8.87 0.43
CA ARG A 48 8.04 8.42 -0.29
C ARG A 48 8.25 8.34 -1.81
N TYR A 49 8.87 9.37 -2.40
CA TYR A 49 9.19 9.36 -3.82
C TYR A 49 10.24 8.30 -4.17
N HIS A 50 11.30 8.17 -3.37
CA HIS A 50 12.35 7.20 -3.61
C HIS A 50 11.82 5.76 -3.56
N ARG A 51 10.99 5.43 -2.56
CA ARG A 51 10.35 4.11 -2.46
C ARG A 51 9.49 3.81 -3.69
N LEU A 52 8.67 4.77 -4.13
CA LEU A 52 7.87 4.60 -5.35
C LEU A 52 8.74 4.38 -6.60
N ALA A 53 9.86 5.09 -6.71
CA ALA A 53 10.79 4.94 -7.83
C ALA A 53 11.51 3.58 -7.81
N THR A 54 11.74 3.00 -6.64
CA THR A 54 12.36 1.68 -6.47
C THR A 54 11.36 0.53 -6.67
N GLU A 55 10.18 0.60 -6.05
CA GLU A 55 9.17 -0.46 -6.12
C GLU A 55 8.43 -0.50 -7.45
N HIS A 56 8.14 0.67 -8.03
CA HIS A 56 7.31 0.81 -9.23
C HIS A 56 7.91 1.83 -10.22
N PRO A 57 9.07 1.51 -10.82
CA PRO A 57 9.75 2.43 -11.73
C PRO A 57 8.91 2.78 -12.97
N GLU A 58 8.02 1.89 -13.43
CA GLU A 58 7.11 2.21 -14.54
C GLU A 58 6.12 3.33 -14.22
N VAL A 59 5.66 3.44 -12.98
CA VAL A 59 4.68 4.45 -12.55
C VAL A 59 5.32 5.83 -12.63
N VAL A 60 6.57 5.97 -12.18
CA VAL A 60 7.30 7.24 -12.23
C VAL A 60 7.58 7.69 -13.67
N LYS A 61 7.77 6.74 -14.60
CA LYS A 61 8.06 7.02 -16.00
C LYS A 61 6.82 7.33 -16.85
N ARG A 62 5.66 6.75 -16.51
CA ARG A 62 4.44 6.80 -17.35
C ARG A 62 3.30 7.62 -16.77
N ALA A 63 3.23 7.78 -15.45
CA ALA A 63 2.11 8.47 -14.82
C ALA A 63 2.31 10.00 -14.82
N PRO A 64 1.25 10.78 -15.07
CA PRO A 64 1.27 12.23 -14.87
C PRO A 64 1.63 12.61 -13.43
N LEU A 65 2.37 13.73 -13.28
CA LEU A 65 2.88 14.20 -11.99
C LEU A 65 1.77 14.38 -10.93
N ILE A 66 0.58 14.80 -11.37
CA ILE A 66 -0.59 15.01 -10.49
C ILE A 66 -1.05 13.71 -9.83
N HIS A 67 -1.08 12.60 -10.56
CA HIS A 67 -1.51 11.31 -10.03
C HIS A 67 -0.46 10.72 -9.07
N ILE A 68 0.83 10.92 -9.38
CA ILE A 68 1.92 10.53 -8.49
C ILE A 68 1.85 11.32 -7.18
N ALA A 69 1.65 12.64 -7.26
CA ALA A 69 1.51 13.51 -6.09
C ALA A 69 0.32 13.09 -5.21
N SER A 70 -0.84 12.82 -5.82
CA SER A 70 -2.02 12.32 -5.13
C SER A 70 -1.79 10.97 -4.46
N ARG A 71 -1.11 10.03 -5.11
CA ARG A 71 -0.78 8.71 -4.53
C ARG A 71 0.16 8.85 -3.33
N LEU A 72 1.13 9.77 -3.42
CA LEU A 72 2.11 9.99 -2.36
C LEU A 72 1.61 10.93 -1.26
N GLY A 73 0.39 11.45 -1.34
CA GLY A 73 -0.16 12.37 -0.34
C GLY A 73 0.64 13.67 -0.21
N MET A 74 1.07 14.24 -1.33
CA MET A 74 1.78 15.53 -1.39
C MET A 74 1.27 16.39 -2.55
N THR A 75 1.59 17.68 -2.56
CA THR A 75 1.19 18.56 -3.67
C THR A 75 2.09 18.34 -4.90
N PRO A 76 1.58 18.57 -6.13
CA PRO A 76 2.37 18.47 -7.35
C PRO A 76 3.64 19.34 -7.32
N GLU A 77 3.58 20.53 -6.70
CA GLU A 77 4.72 21.45 -6.56
C GLU A 77 5.78 20.86 -5.62
N THR A 78 5.34 20.23 -4.53
CA THR A 78 6.23 19.54 -3.59
C THR A 78 6.95 18.38 -4.28
N LEU A 79 6.21 17.58 -5.04
CA LEU A 79 6.77 16.49 -5.84
C LEU A 79 7.76 17.01 -6.89
N SER A 80 7.44 18.11 -7.56
CA SER A 80 8.33 18.75 -8.54
C SER A 80 9.65 19.18 -7.90
N ARG A 81 9.61 19.79 -6.70
CA ARG A 81 10.80 20.17 -5.93
C ARG A 81 11.63 18.95 -5.52
N VAL A 82 10.99 17.91 -5.01
CA VAL A 82 11.65 16.65 -4.63
C VAL A 82 12.38 16.04 -5.82
N ARG A 83 11.72 15.96 -6.98
CA ARG A 83 12.32 15.42 -8.21
C ARG A 83 13.50 16.26 -8.70
N ALA A 84 13.40 17.59 -8.65
CA ALA A 84 14.49 18.49 -9.02
C ALA A 84 15.70 18.37 -8.07
N SER A 85 15.47 18.10 -6.78
CA SER A 85 16.54 17.91 -5.78
C SER A 85 17.24 16.55 -5.82
N LEU A 86 16.83 15.66 -6.72
CA LEU A 86 17.38 14.33 -6.95
C LEU A 86 18.13 14.22 -8.29
N LEU A 87 17.99 15.23 -9.15
CA LEU A 87 18.78 15.46 -10.37
C LEU A 87 20.01 16.30 -10.03
#